data_AF-A0A916GF60-F1
#
_entry.id   AF-A0A916GF60-F1
#
_cell.length_a   1.000
_cell.length_b   1.000
_cell.length_c   1.000
_cell.angle_alpha   90.00
_cell.angle_beta   90.00
_cell.angle_gamma   90.00
#
_symmetry.space_group_name_H-M   'P 1'
#
loop_
_entity.id
_entity.type
_entity.pdbx_description
1 polymer ?
#
loop_
_entity_poly.entity_id
_entity_poly.type
_entity_poly.pdbx_seq_one_letter_code
_entity_poly.pdbx_strand_id
1 'polypeptide(L)'
;MNELVDFMATRGYVRLPLRRSVLGHLHTDGMLNGRPVEVLVDTGASATVVALSLVQEIGLGVQRLDIEAGGAGDLLDQYLVEGTPCASARRRFHF
;
A
#
# COMPACT_ATOMS: atom_id res chain seq x y z
N MET A 1 8.15 23.14 19.75
CA MET A 1 8.34 21.69 19.80
C MET A 1 6.98 21.06 19.55
N ASN A 2 6.86 20.11 18.62
CA ASN A 2 5.56 19.53 18.28
C ASN A 2 5.52 18.11 18.87
N GLU A 3 5.10 18.02 20.14
CA GLU A 3 5.20 16.83 20.99
C GLU A 3 4.80 15.52 20.30
N LEU A 4 3.76 15.55 19.44
CA LEU A 4 3.31 14.38 18.68
C LEU A 4 4.33 13.94 17.62
N VAL A 5 4.90 14.88 16.87
CA VAL A 5 5.88 14.57 15.81
C VAL A 5 7.12 13.95 16.42
N ASP A 6 7.60 14.53 17.53
CA ASP A 6 8.78 14.04 18.24
C ASP A 6 8.51 12.66 18.86
N PHE A 7 7.34 12.47 19.49
CA PHE A 7 6.90 11.17 19.99
C PHE A 7 6.85 10.10 18.88
N MET A 8 6.22 10.40 17.74
CA MET A 8 6.14 9.46 16.62
C MET A 8 7.52 9.12 16.05
N ALA A 9 8.39 10.12 15.90
CA ALA A 9 9.76 9.90 15.43
C ALA A 9 10.56 8.99 16.38
N THR A 10 10.44 9.19 17.70
CA THR A 10 11.12 8.32 18.70
C THR A 10 10.64 6.86 18.65
N ARG A 11 9.42 6.63 18.16
CA ARG A 11 8.83 5.30 17.96
C ARG A 11 9.14 4.70 16.58
N GLY A 12 9.98 5.35 15.78
CA GLY A 12 10.39 4.88 14.46
C GLY A 12 9.39 5.16 13.33
N TYR A 13 8.33 5.94 13.59
CA TYR A 13 7.44 6.37 12.52
C TYR A 13 8.14 7.38 11.63
N VAL A 14 7.79 7.35 10.34
CA VAL A 14 8.29 8.28 9.33
C VAL A 14 7.14 9.07 8.74
N ARG A 15 7.40 10.34 8.43
CA ARG A 15 6.43 11.17 7.72
C ARG A 15 6.40 10.79 6.25
N LEU A 16 5.24 10.37 5.76
CA LEU A 16 5.00 10.10 4.34
C LEU A 16 4.14 11.20 3.74
N PRO A 17 4.58 11.84 2.64
CA PRO A 17 3.72 12.78 1.93
C PRO A 17 2.58 12.03 1.26
N LEU A 18 1.36 12.55 1.43
CA LEU A 18 0.16 12.08 0.74
C LEU A 18 -0.24 13.08 -0.33
N ARG A 19 -0.69 12.58 -1.47
CA ARG A 19 -1.33 13.36 -2.53
C ARG A 19 -2.81 13.03 -2.53
N ARG A 20 -3.65 14.05 -2.68
CA ARG A 20 -5.09 13.86 -2.84
C ARG A 20 -5.43 13.87 -4.33
N SER A 21 -6.10 12.84 -4.82
CA SER A 21 -6.58 12.79 -6.20
C SER A 21 -7.77 13.73 -6.40
N VAL A 22 -8.16 13.97 -7.66
CA VAL A 22 -9.34 14.79 -8.00
C VAL A 22 -10.63 14.21 -7.40
N LEU A 23 -10.70 12.88 -7.28
CA LEU A 23 -11.82 12.17 -6.65
C LEU A 23 -11.74 12.15 -5.12
N GLY A 24 -10.69 12.72 -4.53
CA GLY A 24 -10.54 12.89 -3.09
C GLY A 24 -9.79 11.76 -2.39
N HIS A 25 -9.40 10.70 -3.09
CA HIS A 25 -8.61 9.59 -2.55
C HIS A 25 -7.19 10.02 -2.17
N LEU A 26 -6.61 9.37 -1.17
CA LEU A 26 -5.26 9.64 -0.69
C LEU A 26 -4.29 8.62 -1.27
N HIS A 27 -3.20 9.10 -1.86
CA HIS A 27 -2.18 8.28 -2.50
C HIS A 27 -0.78 8.62 -1.97
N THR A 28 0.10 7.64 -1.97
CA THR A 28 1.53 7.84 -1.71
C THR A 28 2.38 6.94 -2.62
N ASP A 29 3.70 7.14 -2.60
CA ASP A 29 4.63 6.35 -3.40
C ASP A 29 5.18 5.16 -2.62
N GLY A 30 5.22 4.01 -3.27
CA GLY A 30 5.77 2.78 -2.71
C GLY A 30 6.76 2.11 -3.66
N MET A 31 7.43 1.11 -3.12
CA MET A 31 8.20 0.11 -3.84
C MET A 31 7.67 -1.27 -3.45
N LEU A 32 7.27 -2.05 -4.44
CA LEU A 32 6.89 -3.45 -4.26
C LEU A 32 7.87 -4.32 -5.04
N ASN A 33 8.66 -5.14 -4.35
CA ASN A 33 9.70 -5.97 -4.97
C ASN A 33 10.61 -5.21 -5.96
N GLY A 34 11.02 -3.98 -5.60
CA GLY A 34 11.86 -3.12 -6.45
C GLY A 34 11.11 -2.37 -7.57
N ARG A 35 9.83 -2.64 -7.79
CA ARG A 35 8.96 -1.92 -8.73
C ARG A 35 8.34 -0.68 -8.07
N PRO A 36 8.50 0.53 -8.63
CA PRO A 36 7.74 1.69 -8.17
C PRO A 36 6.24 1.49 -8.36
N VAL A 37 5.47 1.78 -7.32
CA VAL A 37 4.01 1.67 -7.30
C VAL A 37 3.39 2.91 -6.68
N GLU A 38 2.17 3.24 -7.11
CA GLU A 38 1.30 4.16 -6.38
C GLU A 38 0.43 3.36 -5.40
N VAL A 39 0.39 3.80 -4.15
CA VAL A 39 -0.35 3.14 -3.08
C VAL A 39 -1.55 4.01 -2.73
N LEU A 40 -2.75 3.45 -2.87
CA LEU A 40 -3.99 4.03 -2.36
C LEU A 40 -4.09 3.76 -0.85
N VAL A 41 -4.37 4.80 -0.06
CA VAL A 41 -4.69 4.67 1.36
C VAL A 41 -6.19 4.47 1.50
N ASP A 42 -6.59 3.26 1.90
CA ASP A 42 -7.97 2.87 2.10
C ASP A 42 -8.17 2.37 3.54
N THR A 43 -8.83 3.17 4.37
CA THR A 43 -9.14 2.80 5.76
C THR A 43 -10.33 1.85 5.88
N GLY A 44 -11.08 1.62 4.81
CA GLY A 44 -12.20 0.67 4.77
C GLY A 44 -11.78 -0.75 4.40
N ALA A 45 -10.57 -0.94 3.87
CA ALA A 45 -10.06 -2.25 3.51
C ALA A 45 -9.60 -3.04 4.75
N SER A 46 -10.00 -4.32 4.83
CA SER A 46 -9.57 -5.24 5.89
C SER A 46 -8.14 -5.77 5.69
N ALA A 47 -7.60 -5.64 4.46
CA ALA A 47 -6.26 -6.07 4.08
C ALA A 47 -5.67 -5.13 3.03
N THR A 48 -4.34 -5.15 2.88
CA THR A 48 -3.68 -4.54 1.73
C THR A 48 -3.92 -5.40 0.49
N VAL A 49 -4.44 -4.78 -0.57
CA VAL A 49 -4.71 -5.46 -1.84
C VAL A 49 -3.77 -4.91 -2.90
N VAL A 50 -3.37 -5.79 -3.83
CA VAL A 50 -2.57 -5.45 -5.00
C VAL A 50 -3.22 -6.07 -6.23
N ALA A 51 -3.14 -5.40 -7.37
CA ALA A 51 -3.68 -5.93 -8.61
C ALA A 51 -2.96 -7.24 -8.98
N LEU A 52 -3.72 -8.31 -9.25
CA LEU A 52 -3.16 -9.62 -9.60
C LEU A 52 -2.25 -9.56 -10.83
N SER A 53 -2.60 -8.73 -11.81
CA SER A 53 -1.78 -8.49 -13.00
C SER A 53 -0.40 -7.93 -12.67
N LEU A 54 -0.31 -7.01 -11.71
CA LEU A 54 0.97 -6.47 -11.24
C LEU A 54 1.80 -7.56 -10.57
N VAL A 55 1.18 -8.38 -9.70
CA VAL A 55 1.85 -9.48 -9.01
C VAL A 55 2.44 -10.48 -10.00
N GLN A 56 1.69 -10.83 -11.03
CA GLN A 56 2.14 -11.67 -12.14
C GLN A 56 3.29 -11.03 -12.94
N GLU A 57 3.19 -9.73 -13.24
CA GLU A 57 4.22 -8.96 -13.96
C GLU A 57 5.57 -8.96 -13.23
N ILE A 58 5.55 -8.80 -11.90
CA ILE A 58 6.77 -8.73 -11.08
C ILE A 58 7.23 -10.10 -10.53
N GLY A 59 6.56 -11.19 -10.94
CA GLY A 59 6.96 -12.56 -10.63
C GLY A 59 6.84 -12.95 -9.15
N LEU A 60 5.91 -12.33 -8.41
CA LEU A 60 5.64 -12.74 -7.03
C LEU A 60 4.73 -13.99 -7.01
N GLY A 61 4.95 -14.84 -5.99
CA GLY A 61 4.14 -16.05 -5.79
C GLY A 61 2.71 -15.70 -5.43
N VAL A 62 1.74 -16.48 -5.95
CA VAL A 62 0.33 -16.35 -5.60
C VAL A 62 -0.27 -17.70 -5.29
N GLN A 63 -1.08 -17.76 -4.24
CA GLN A 63 -1.88 -18.92 -3.90
C GLN A 63 -3.35 -18.49 -3.86
N ARG A 64 -4.20 -19.13 -4.67
CA ARG A 64 -5.64 -18.94 -4.57
C ARG A 64 -6.13 -19.48 -3.23
N LEU A 65 -6.96 -18.72 -2.54
CA LEU A 65 -7.61 -19.12 -1.31
C LEU A 65 -9.05 -19.53 -1.61
N ASP A 66 -9.52 -20.60 -0.99
CA ASP A 66 -10.93 -21.02 -1.09
C ASP A 66 -11.79 -20.25 -0.07
N ILE A 67 -11.67 -18.92 -0.10
CA ILE A 67 -12.47 -17.97 0.68
C ILE A 67 -12.96 -16.87 -0.25
N GLU A 68 -14.21 -16.46 -0.08
CA GLU A 68 -14.78 -15.36 -0.84
C GLU A 68 -14.39 -14.01 -0.20
N ALA A 69 -13.94 -13.05 -1.00
CA ALA A 69 -13.87 -11.63 -0.60
C ALA A 69 -15.11 -10.91 -1.09
N GLY A 70 -15.52 -9.86 -0.38
CA GLY A 70 -16.52 -8.91 -0.87
C GLY A 70 -15.90 -7.52 -1.06
N GLY A 71 -16.33 -6.81 -2.10
CA GLY A 71 -16.03 -5.39 -2.31
C GLY A 71 -17.29 -4.58 -2.58
N ALA A 72 -17.13 -3.28 -2.83
CA ALA A 72 -18.21 -2.44 -3.34
C ALA A 72 -18.52 -2.82 -4.80
N GLY A 73 -19.19 -3.96 -5.01
CA GLY A 73 -19.56 -4.43 -6.35
C GLY A 73 -20.04 -5.88 -6.40
N ASP A 74 -19.28 -6.81 -5.83
CA ASP A 74 -19.60 -8.25 -5.86
C ASP A 74 -18.61 -9.06 -4.99
N LEU A 75 -18.77 -10.38 -5.01
CA LEU A 75 -17.80 -11.36 -4.55
C LEU A 75 -16.58 -11.42 -5.47
N LEU A 76 -15.40 -11.63 -4.87
CA LEU A 76 -14.11 -11.70 -5.54
C LEU A 76 -13.34 -12.94 -5.07
N ASP A 77 -12.62 -13.57 -6.01
CA ASP A 77 -11.61 -14.58 -5.67
C ASP A 77 -10.49 -13.93 -4.86
N GLN A 78 -10.07 -14.60 -3.78
CA GLN A 78 -8.92 -14.16 -2.99
C GLN A 78 -7.65 -14.92 -3.35
N TYR A 79 -6.54 -14.18 -3.40
CA TYR A 79 -5.20 -14.71 -3.60
C TYR A 79 -4.30 -14.21 -2.48
N LEU A 80 -3.61 -15.13 -1.80
CA LEU A 80 -2.49 -14.79 -0.95
C LEU A 80 -1.29 -14.50 -1.84
N VAL A 81 -0.70 -13.31 -1.69
CA VAL A 81 0.52 -12.93 -2.39
C VAL A 81 1.71 -13.21 -1.49
N GLU A 82 2.59 -14.11 -1.91
CA GLU A 82 3.87 -14.36 -1.25
C GLU A 82 4.88 -13.29 -1.69
N GLY A 83 5.27 -12.41 -0.77
CA GLY A 83 6.15 -11.30 -1.14
C GLY A 83 6.81 -10.57 0.02
N THR A 84 7.87 -9.84 -0.34
CA THR A 84 8.69 -8.97 0.49
C THR A 84 7.88 -7.76 1.00
N PRO A 85 8.19 -7.18 2.18
CA PRO A 85 7.49 -6.00 2.67
C PRO A 85 7.45 -4.86 1.64
N CYS A 86 6.28 -4.26 1.42
CA CYS A 86 6.16 -3.02 0.65
C CYS A 86 6.77 -1.87 1.47
N ALA A 87 7.72 -1.14 0.88
CA ALA A 87 8.39 -0.01 1.54
C ALA A 87 8.02 1.30 0.84
N SER A 88 7.82 2.36 1.62
CA SER A 88 7.61 3.70 1.06
C SER A 88 8.85 4.17 0.30
N ALA A 89 8.68 4.68 -0.92
CA ALA A 89 9.79 5.27 -1.66
C ALA A 89 10.21 6.60 -0.98
N ARG A 90 11.39 6.64 -0.35
CA ARG A 90 11.93 7.90 0.20
C ARG A 90 12.36 8.81 -0.94
N ARG A 91 11.49 9.72 -1.38
CA ARG A 91 11.91 10.88 -2.17
C ARG A 91 12.44 11.95 -1.23
N ARG A 92 13.75 12.24 -1.28
CA ARG A 92 14.34 13.41 -0.62
C ARG A 92 13.86 14.66 -1.37
N PHE A 93 12.82 15.30 -0.86
CA PHE A 93 12.49 16.66 -1.27
C PHE A 93 13.39 17.62 -0.49
N HIS A 94 14.27 18.33 -1.18
CA HIS A 94 14.90 19.52 -0.64
C HIS A 94 13.86 20.65 -0.78
N PHE A 95 13.47 21.24 0.35
CA PHE A 95 12.70 22.49 0.40
C PHE A 95 13.65 23.66 0.25
#